data_AF-A0A6B9FNL1-F1
#
_entry.id   AF-A0A6B9FNL1-F1
#
_cell.length_a   1.000
_cell.length_b   1.000
_cell.length_c   1.000
_cell.angle_alpha   90.00
_cell.angle_beta   90.00
_cell.angle_gamma   90.00
#
_symmetry.space_group_name_H-M   'P 1'
#
loop_
_entity.id
_entity.type
_entity.pdbx_description
1 polymer ?
#
loop_
_entity_poly.entity_id
_entity_poly.type
_entity_poly.pdbx_seq_one_letter_code
_entity_poly.pdbx_strand_id
1 'polypeptide(L)'
;MSAERQPLTSLADRLARKTSAPEPEKPAETHAAPELQTAPAKAKGSDTRVQIIVRMTPAERKALRQIALDQDTTAQALAEDAIRDVLRRHGFKGS
;
A
#
# COMPACT_ATOMS: atom_id res chain seq x y z
N MET A 1 -1.42 26.95 38.82
CA MET A 1 -0.69 25.76 38.34
C MET A 1 -0.40 25.97 36.87
N SER A 2 0.85 26.31 36.54
CA SER A 2 1.26 26.68 35.17
C SER A 2 1.45 25.42 34.33
N ALA A 3 0.58 25.20 33.34
CA ALA A 3 0.74 24.11 32.38
C ALA A 3 1.78 24.54 31.33
N GLU A 4 3.00 24.04 31.47
CA GLU A 4 4.10 24.25 30.53
C GLU A 4 3.75 23.61 29.18
N ARG A 5 3.53 24.43 28.15
CA ARG A 5 3.23 23.93 26.79
C ARG A 5 4.50 23.35 26.20
N GLN A 6 4.49 22.05 25.94
CA GLN A 6 5.64 21.38 25.34
C GLN A 6 6.00 22.01 23.98
N PRO A 7 7.29 22.30 23.72
CA PRO A 7 7.71 22.92 22.46
C PRO A 7 7.52 21.93 21.30
N LEU A 8 6.71 22.32 20.32
CA LEU A 8 6.55 21.57 19.09
C LEU A 8 7.84 21.69 18.28
N THR A 9 8.63 20.61 18.27
CA THR A 9 9.83 20.54 17.43
C THR A 9 9.46 20.68 15.96
N SER A 10 10.08 21.64 15.27
CA SER A 10 9.82 21.93 13.86
C SER A 10 10.21 20.75 12.97
N LEU A 11 9.44 20.48 11.93
CA LEU A 11 9.77 19.46 10.94
C LEU A 11 11.11 19.73 10.25
N ALA A 12 11.52 20.99 10.14
CA ALA A 12 12.82 21.39 9.58
C ALA A 12 13.99 20.80 10.38
N ASP A 13 13.92 20.83 11.71
CA ASP A 13 14.93 20.24 12.60
C ASP A 13 15.02 18.72 12.45
N ARG A 14 13.88 18.05 12.22
CA ARG A 14 13.86 16.60 12.00
C ARG A 14 14.51 16.20 10.68
N LEU A 15 14.33 16.99 9.62
CA LEU A 15 14.98 16.72 8.34
C LEU A 15 16.50 16.97 8.42
N ALA A 16 16.93 18.03 9.12
CA ALA A 16 18.34 18.36 9.26
C ALA A 16 19.16 17.27 10.00
N ARG A 17 18.58 16.65 11.05
CA ARG A 17 19.22 15.51 11.74
C ARG A 17 19.36 14.27 10.86
N LYS A 18 18.49 14.11 9.85
CA LYS A 18 18.50 12.94 8.97
C LYS A 18 19.59 13.01 7.90
N THR A 19 20.16 14.18 7.66
CA THR A 19 21.20 14.42 6.64
C THR A 19 22.64 14.43 7.16
N SER A 20 22.85 14.34 8.49
CA SER A 20 24.17 14.52 9.09
C SER A 20 24.66 13.28 9.87
N ALA A 21 25.07 12.24 9.13
CA ALA A 21 26.11 11.22 9.42
C ALA A 21 26.12 10.48 10.81
N PRO A 22 27.07 9.55 11.07
CA PRO A 22 26.96 8.09 10.99
C PRO A 22 26.81 7.34 12.35
N GLU A 23 26.63 6.00 12.28
CA GLU A 23 26.61 4.93 13.31
C GLU A 23 27.60 5.05 14.50
N PRO A 24 27.49 4.29 15.63
CA PRO A 24 26.57 3.18 15.96
C PRO A 24 25.94 3.23 17.38
N GLU A 25 24.88 2.45 17.62
CA GLU A 25 24.63 1.60 18.83
C GLU A 25 23.14 1.19 18.93
N LYS A 26 22.90 -0.13 18.97
CA LYS A 26 21.66 -0.80 19.40
C LYS A 26 21.60 -0.78 20.95
N PRO A 27 20.45 -0.97 21.66
CA PRO A 27 19.24 -1.64 21.18
C PRO A 27 17.87 -1.09 21.68
N ALA A 28 16.83 -1.66 21.08
CA ALA A 28 15.48 -1.89 21.60
C ALA A 28 14.38 -0.83 21.35
N GLU A 29 13.44 -1.32 20.53
CA GLU A 29 11.98 -1.18 20.63
C GLU A 29 11.27 0.08 20.10
N THR A 30 10.28 -0.23 19.26
CA THR A 30 8.96 0.40 19.20
C THR A 30 8.62 1.30 18.01
N HIS A 31 8.02 0.62 17.01
CA HIS A 31 6.84 0.99 16.22
C HIS A 31 6.92 1.91 14.98
N ALA A 32 6.53 1.28 13.87
CA ALA A 32 5.63 1.77 12.81
C ALA A 32 6.17 2.76 11.76
N ALA A 33 6.84 2.21 10.76
CA ALA A 33 6.73 2.68 9.37
C ALA A 33 5.81 1.70 8.61
N PRO A 34 4.90 2.14 7.72
CA PRO A 34 4.29 1.24 6.77
C PRO A 34 5.36 0.94 5.71
N GLU A 35 6.26 0.02 6.03
CA GLU A 35 7.06 -0.67 5.04
C GLU A 35 6.09 -1.27 4.03
N LEU A 36 6.31 -1.00 2.75
CA LEU A 36 5.71 -1.80 1.68
C LEU A 36 5.95 -3.26 2.06
N GLN A 37 4.87 -3.97 2.39
CA GLN A 37 4.91 -5.37 2.76
C GLN A 37 5.37 -6.16 1.52
N THR A 38 6.69 -6.30 1.37
CA THR A 38 7.26 -7.52 0.82
C THR A 38 6.68 -8.65 1.65
N ALA A 39 5.78 -9.40 1.01
CA ALA A 39 5.04 -10.48 1.64
C ALA A 39 5.98 -11.36 2.49
N PRO A 40 5.62 -11.67 3.75
CA PRO A 40 6.42 -12.59 4.55
C PRO A 40 6.37 -13.94 3.84
N ALA A 41 7.56 -14.45 3.49
CA ALA A 41 7.72 -15.83 3.04
C ALA A 41 7.16 -16.77 4.13
N LYS A 42 5.94 -17.26 3.94
CA LYS A 42 5.36 -18.31 4.78
C LYS A 42 4.59 -19.32 3.96
N ALA A 43 4.89 -20.56 4.33
CA ALA A 43 4.22 -21.81 4.01
C ALA A 43 4.42 -22.35 2.59
N LYS A 44 5.20 -23.44 2.54
CA LYS A 44 5.29 -24.41 1.44
C LYS A 44 3.98 -25.20 1.35
N GLY A 45 2.90 -24.51 1.03
CA GLY A 45 1.71 -25.05 0.37
C GLY A 45 1.62 -24.29 -0.95
N SER A 46 1.38 -24.97 -2.07
CA SER A 46 1.25 -24.30 -3.36
C SER A 46 0.09 -23.32 -3.28
N ASP A 47 0.42 -22.04 -3.09
CA ASP A 47 -0.55 -20.96 -3.11
C ASP A 47 -1.07 -20.87 -4.55
N THR A 48 -2.27 -21.39 -4.82
CA THR A 48 -2.93 -21.34 -6.15
C THR A 48 -3.38 -19.93 -6.52
N ARG A 49 -2.97 -18.92 -5.75
CA ARG A 49 -3.26 -17.51 -6.04
C ARG A 49 -2.45 -17.05 -7.24
N VAL A 50 -3.17 -16.68 -8.29
CA VAL A 50 -2.59 -16.02 -9.47
C VAL A 50 -2.52 -14.53 -9.19
N GLN A 51 -1.31 -13.95 -9.28
CA GLN A 51 -1.13 -12.50 -9.20
C GLN A 51 -1.24 -11.88 -10.59
N ILE A 52 -2.05 -10.82 -10.72
CA ILE A 52 -2.23 -10.10 -11.98
C ILE A 52 -1.67 -8.69 -11.82
N ILE A 53 -0.69 -8.35 -12.66
CA ILE A 53 -0.11 -7.01 -12.70
C ILE A 53 -0.86 -6.18 -13.74
N VAL A 54 -1.55 -5.14 -13.31
CA VAL A 54 -2.29 -4.23 -14.19
C VAL A 54 -1.47 -2.97 -14.48
N ARG A 55 -1.32 -2.64 -15.75
CA ARG A 55 -0.69 -1.39 -16.20
C ARG A 55 -1.77 -0.34 -16.48
N MET A 56 -1.65 0.81 -15.84
CA MET A 56 -2.56 1.95 -15.99
C MET A 56 -1.80 3.25 -15.70
N THR A 57 -2.28 4.34 -16.28
CA THR A 57 -1.77 5.69 -16.00
C THR A 57 -2.04 6.10 -14.55
N PRO A 58 -1.34 7.11 -14.02
CA PRO A 58 -1.61 7.63 -12.67
C PRO A 58 -3.03 8.18 -12.51
N ALA A 59 -3.58 8.79 -13.57
CA ALA A 59 -4.93 9.33 -13.57
C ALA A 59 -5.99 8.23 -13.43
N GLU A 60 -5.87 7.16 -14.21
CA GLU A 60 -6.76 5.99 -14.14
C GLU A 60 -6.68 5.31 -12.77
N ARG A 61 -5.47 5.19 -12.21
CA ARG A 61 -5.29 4.61 -10.87
C ARG A 61 -5.99 5.43 -9.79
N LYS A 62 -5.93 6.76 -9.88
CA LYS A 62 -6.62 7.66 -8.94
C LYS A 62 -8.13 7.51 -9.07
N ALA A 63 -8.64 7.46 -10.30
CA ALA A 63 -10.06 7.25 -10.56
C ALA A 63 -10.56 5.91 -10.01
N LEU A 64 -9.84 4.81 -10.27
CA LEU A 64 -10.20 3.48 -9.76
C LEU A 64 -10.24 3.43 -8.23
N ARG A 65 -9.29 4.09 -7.55
CA ARG A 65 -9.29 4.18 -6.09
C ARG A 65 -10.47 4.98 -5.56
N GLN A 66 -10.83 6.08 -6.22
CA GLN A 66 -11.98 6.87 -5.81
C GLN A 66 -13.27 6.04 -5.90
N ILE A 67 -13.47 5.34 -7.03
CA ILE A 67 -14.64 4.46 -7.21
C ILE A 67 -14.68 3.37 -6.13
N ALA A 68 -13.53 2.79 -5.79
CA ALA A 68 -13.45 1.79 -4.72
C ALA A 68 -13.90 2.36 -3.37
N LEU A 69 -13.48 3.58 -3.03
CA LEU A 69 -13.91 4.26 -1.80
C LEU A 69 -15.41 4.60 -1.82
N ASP A 70 -15.93 5.07 -2.95
CA ASP A 70 -17.33 5.47 -3.08
C ASP A 70 -18.29 4.27 -2.96
N GLN A 71 -17.82 3.06 -3.29
CA GLN A 71 -18.60 1.82 -3.27
C GLN A 71 -18.26 0.91 -2.07
N ASP A 72 -17.50 1.41 -1.09
CA ASP A 72 -17.04 0.65 0.08
C ASP A 72 -16.41 -0.70 -0.28
N THR A 73 -15.62 -0.72 -1.37
CA THR A 73 -15.00 -1.93 -1.92
C THR A 73 -13.50 -1.75 -2.14
N THR A 74 -12.83 -2.79 -2.63
CA THR A 74 -11.40 -2.73 -2.94
C THR A 74 -11.19 -2.58 -4.45
N ALA A 75 -10.13 -1.86 -4.83
CA ALA A 75 -9.74 -1.75 -6.24
C ALA A 75 -9.44 -3.13 -6.87
N GLN A 76 -9.01 -4.11 -6.06
CA GLN A 76 -8.83 -5.49 -6.51
C GLN A 76 -10.17 -6.14 -6.86
N ALA A 77 -11.17 -6.06 -5.99
CA ALA A 77 -12.50 -6.63 -6.25
C ALA A 77 -13.13 -6.03 -7.51
N LEU A 78 -13.01 -4.71 -7.69
CA LEU A 78 -13.47 -4.04 -8.91
C LEU A 78 -12.75 -4.55 -10.17
N ALA A 79 -11.43 -4.71 -10.11
CA ALA A 79 -10.66 -5.24 -11.23
C ALA A 79 -11.04 -6.69 -11.56
N GLU A 80 -11.24 -7.54 -10.54
CA GLU A 80 -11.67 -8.92 -10.73
C GLU A 80 -13.06 -9.00 -11.37
N ASP A 81 -14.02 -8.21 -10.89
CA ASP A 81 -15.38 -8.21 -11.44
C ASP A 81 -15.41 -7.70 -12.89
N ALA A 82 -14.63 -6.66 -13.20
CA ALA A 82 -14.48 -6.16 -14.57
C ALA A 82 -13.87 -7.21 -15.50
N ILE A 83 -12.83 -7.93 -15.06
CA ILE A 83 -12.22 -9.02 -15.83
C ILE A 83 -13.24 -10.14 -16.06
N ARG A 84 -13.96 -10.57 -15.02
CA ARG A 84 -15.00 -11.61 -15.13
C ARG A 84 -16.13 -11.18 -16.05
N ASP A 85 -16.50 -9.91 -16.05
CA ASP A 85 -17.52 -9.36 -16.95
C ASP A 85 -17.07 -9.41 -18.42
N VAL A 86 -15.84 -8.98 -18.71
CA VAL A 86 -15.26 -9.09 -20.07
C VAL A 86 -15.17 -10.54 -20.52
N LEU A 87 -14.70 -11.46 -19.66
CA LEU A 87 -14.64 -12.88 -19.97
C LEU A 87 -16.01 -13.50 -20.18
N ARG A 88 -17.05 -13.08 -19.44
CA ARG A 88 -18.42 -13.54 -19.69
C ARG A 88 -18.96 -13.07 -21.03
N ARG A 89 -18.67 -11.82 -21.42
CA ARG A 89 -19.15 -11.23 -22.67
C ARG A 89 -18.41 -11.74 -23.91
N HIS A 90 -17.12 -12.06 -23.79
CA HIS A 90 -16.25 -12.36 -24.93
C HIS A 90 -15.57 -13.73 -24.87
N GLY A 91 -15.56 -14.39 -23.71
CA GLY A 91 -14.80 -15.63 -23.47
C GLY A 91 -15.46 -16.91 -23.97
N PHE A 92 -16.71 -16.86 -24.46
CA PHE A 92 -17.40 -17.99 -25.07
C PHE A 92 -17.34 -17.97 -26.61
N LYS A 93 -16.13 -17.77 -27.16
CA LYS A 93 -15.82 -18.00 -28.58
C LYS A 93 -14.58 -18.89 -28.66
N GLY A 94 -14.76 -20.19 -28.48
CA GLY A 94 -13.69 -21.17 -28.67
C GLY A 94 -13.78 -22.36 -27.72
N SER A 95 -14.68 -23.29 -28.00
CA SER A 95 -14.44 -24.72 -27.83
C SER A 95 -14.61 -25.37 -29.19
#